data_AF-A0A146K7U2-F1
#
_entry.id   AF-A0A146K7U2-F1
#
_cell.length_a   1.000
_cell.length_b   1.000
_cell.length_c   1.000
_cell.angle_alpha   90.00
_cell.angle_beta   90.00
_cell.angle_gamma   90.00
#
_symmetry.space_group_name_H-M   'P 1'
#
loop_
_entity.id
_entity.type
_entity.pdbx_description
1 polymer ?
#
loop_
_entity_poly.entity_id
_entity_poly.type
_entity_poly.pdbx_seq_one_letter_code
_entity_poly.pdbx_strand_id
1 'polypeptide(L)'
;LVFSFGGGYANTSIVIIDGMSGAVEEQASTGAYLGGEDLDNILTNHMANVFEKKYGKSMMSDNVAVMRLRFACEKAKRTLSTDEVASVDFESLFEGHDFFAQITRSEF
;
A
#
# COMPACT_ATOMS: atom_id res chain seq x y z
N LEU A 1 -8.54 23.01 -7.30
CA LEU A 1 -8.11 21.64 -7.68
C LEU A 1 -8.45 20.73 -6.52
N VAL A 2 -9.18 19.65 -6.78
CA VAL A 2 -9.43 18.60 -5.80
C VAL A 2 -8.74 17.34 -6.31
N PHE A 3 -7.94 16.71 -5.45
CA PHE A 3 -7.29 15.45 -5.71
C PHE A 3 -7.62 14.47 -4.60
N SER A 4 -8.01 13.26 -4.97
CA SER A 4 -8.27 12.18 -4.05
C SER A 4 -7.54 10.92 -4.51
N PHE A 5 -6.70 10.37 -3.63
CA PHE A 5 -6.03 9.08 -3.83
C PHE A 5 -6.59 8.08 -2.82
N GLY A 6 -7.51 7.25 -3.28
CA GLY A 6 -8.21 6.26 -2.47
C GLY A 6 -7.54 4.89 -2.48
N GLY A 7 -8.28 3.87 -2.03
CA GLY A 7 -7.79 2.48 -1.99
C GLY A 7 -7.59 1.85 -3.36
N GLY A 8 -8.50 2.08 -4.32
CA GLY A 8 -8.43 1.48 -5.67
C GLY A 8 -8.52 2.49 -6.82
N TYR A 9 -8.66 3.78 -6.50
CA TYR A 9 -8.87 4.83 -7.50
C TYR A 9 -8.17 6.12 -7.11
N ALA A 10 -7.68 6.82 -8.13
CA ALA A 10 -7.19 8.18 -8.01
C ALA A 10 -8.06 9.07 -8.90
N ASN A 11 -8.58 10.17 -8.35
CA ASN A 11 -9.45 11.10 -9.06
C ASN A 11 -8.90 12.52 -8.91
N THR A 12 -8.99 13.29 -10.00
CA THR A 12 -8.61 14.70 -10.05
C THR A 12 -9.74 15.50 -10.66
N SER A 13 -10.15 16.59 -10.02
CA SER A 13 -11.14 17.52 -10.57
C SER A 13 -10.71 18.98 -10.43
N ILE A 14 -11.04 19.76 -11.45
CA ILE A 14 -10.89 21.21 -11.45
C ILE A 14 -12.27 21.79 -11.14
N VAL A 15 -12.35 22.53 -10.04
CA VAL A 15 -13.58 23.19 -9.59
C VAL A 15 -13.35 24.68 -9.43
N ILE A 16 -14.36 25.47 -9.78
CA ILE A 16 -14.45 26.90 -9.50
C ILE A 16 -15.35 27.05 -8.27
N ILE A 17 -14.92 27.90 -7.33
CA ILE A 17 -15.68 28.19 -6.11
C ILE A 17 -15.99 29.68 -6.11
N ASP A 18 -17.28 30.03 -6.06
CA ASP A 18 -17.73 31.40 -5.85
C ASP A 18 -17.54 31.78 -4.38
N GLY A 19 -16.69 32.79 -4.13
CA GLY A 19 -16.37 33.24 -2.77
C GLY A 19 -17.50 33.96 -2.03
N MET A 20 -18.55 34.41 -2.72
CA MET A 20 -19.70 35.08 -2.09
C MET A 20 -20.86 34.12 -1.83
N SER A 21 -21.21 33.29 -2.82
CA SER A 21 -22.32 32.35 -2.70
C SER A 21 -21.91 30.99 -2.12
N GLY A 22 -20.62 30.66 -2.14
CA GLY A 22 -20.12 29.33 -1.81
C GLY A 22 -20.44 28.27 -2.87
N ALA A 23 -21.00 28.65 -4.02
CA ALA A 23 -21.32 27.73 -5.09
C ALA A 23 -20.05 27.09 -5.65
N VAL A 24 -20.11 25.78 -5.92
CA VAL A 24 -19.00 25.00 -6.49
C VAL A 24 -19.43 24.48 -7.85
N GLU A 25 -18.66 24.82 -8.89
CA GLU A 25 -18.89 24.37 -10.26
C GLU A 25 -17.70 23.53 -10.73
N GLU A 26 -17.96 22.28 -11.12
CA GLU A 26 -16.94 21.41 -11.71
C GLU A 26 -16.72 21.77 -13.18
N GLN A 27 -15.46 21.97 -13.57
CA GLN A 27 -15.07 22.29 -14.94
C GLN A 27 -14.60 21.05 -15.71
N ALA A 28 -13.88 20.15 -15.03
CA ALA A 28 -13.38 18.92 -15.60
C ALA A 28 -13.00 17.92 -14.50
N SER A 29 -13.10 16.63 -14.80
CA SER A 29 -12.63 15.55 -13.94
C SER A 29 -12.01 14.41 -14.75
N THR A 30 -11.07 13.70 -14.12
CA THR A 30 -10.45 12.48 -14.65
C THR A 30 -10.12 11.52 -13.51
N GLY A 31 -9.91 10.25 -13.83
CA GLY A 31 -9.52 9.25 -12.85
C GLY A 31 -8.77 8.06 -13.43
N ALA A 32 -8.15 7.28 -12.55
CA ALA A 32 -7.39 6.08 -12.85
C ALA A 32 -7.71 4.96 -11.85
N TYR A 33 -7.62 3.71 -12.30
CA TYR A 33 -7.62 2.50 -11.45
C TYR A 33 -6.25 2.33 -10.81
N LEU A 34 -5.94 3.21 -9.86
CA LEU A 34 -4.69 3.23 -9.13
C LEU A 34 -4.97 3.74 -7.72
N GLY A 35 -4.58 3.00 -6.69
CA GLY A 35 -4.81 3.41 -5.32
C GLY A 35 -3.84 2.79 -4.31
N GLY A 36 -4.16 2.97 -3.03
CA GLY A 36 -3.37 2.47 -1.93
C GLY A 36 -3.21 0.94 -1.90
N GLU A 37 -4.18 0.19 -2.43
CA GLU A 37 -4.13 -1.28 -2.50
C GLU A 37 -3.07 -1.75 -3.50
N ASP A 38 -2.82 -0.99 -4.57
CA ASP A 38 -1.73 -1.28 -5.51
C ASP A 38 -0.36 -1.12 -4.85
N LEU A 39 -0.20 -0.14 -3.96
CA LEU A 39 1.00 0.00 -3.15
C LEU A 39 1.16 -1.16 -2.16
N ASP A 40 0.05 -1.61 -1.56
CA ASP A 40 0.05 -2.80 -0.69
C ASP A 40 0.44 -4.06 -1.47
N ASN A 41 -0.05 -4.22 -2.71
CA ASN A 41 0.32 -5.30 -3.62
C ASN A 41 1.82 -5.32 -3.90
N ILE A 42 2.38 -4.17 -4.28
CA ILE A 42 3.80 -4.03 -4.62
C ILE A 42 4.67 -4.38 -3.40
N LEU A 43 4.34 -3.83 -2.23
CA LEU A 43 5.07 -4.09 -1.00
C LEU A 43 4.96 -5.56 -0.55
N THR A 44 3.77 -6.16 -0.65
CA THR A 44 3.55 -7.57 -0.33
C THR A 44 4.40 -8.47 -1.23
N ASN A 45 4.42 -8.21 -2.54
CA ASN A 45 5.23 -8.97 -3.49
C ASN A 45 6.74 -8.81 -3.21
N HIS A 46 7.19 -7.60 -2.87
CA HIS A 46 8.57 -7.37 -2.46
C HIS A 46 8.93 -8.22 -1.24
N MET A 47 8.10 -8.19 -0.18
CA MET A 47 8.34 -8.94 1.04
C MET A 47 8.27 -10.46 0.84
N ALA A 48 7.35 -10.95 -0.01
CA ALA A 48 7.28 -12.35 -0.38
C ALA A 48 8.55 -12.81 -1.10
N ASN A 49 9.10 -11.99 -2.00
CA ASN A 49 10.38 -12.26 -2.64
C ASN A 49 11.55 -12.27 -1.66
N VAL A 50 11.55 -11.40 -0.64
CA VAL A 50 12.55 -11.41 0.43
C VAL A 50 12.46 -12.70 1.25
N PHE A 51 11.24 -13.15 1.59
CA PHE A 51 11.01 -14.43 2.24
C PHE A 51 11.53 -15.60 1.40
N GLU A 52 11.20 -15.63 0.10
CA GLU A 52 11.62 -16.69 -0.82
C GLU A 52 13.14 -16.73 -0.98
N LYS A 53 13.81 -15.58 -1.06
CA LYS A 53 15.29 -15.51 -1.08
C LYS A 53 15.91 -16.04 0.22
N LYS A 54 15.25 -15.84 1.37
CA LYS A 54 15.77 -16.26 2.68
C LYS A 54 15.59 -17.76 2.94
N TYR A 55 14.46 -18.34 2.52
CA TYR A 55 14.09 -19.71 2.86
C TYR A 55 14.02 -20.66 1.67
N GLY A 56 14.17 -20.17 0.43
CA GLY A 56 14.08 -20.96 -0.79
C GLY A 56 12.67 -21.50 -1.07
N LYS A 57 11.65 -20.92 -0.46
CA LYS A 57 10.25 -21.36 -0.57
C LYS A 57 9.34 -20.20 -0.92
N SER A 58 8.54 -20.37 -1.97
CA SER A 58 7.55 -19.38 -2.37
C SER A 58 6.25 -19.57 -1.57
N MET A 59 5.81 -18.51 -0.89
CA MET A 59 4.55 -18.48 -0.14
C MET A 59 3.35 -18.04 -1.00
N MET A 60 3.56 -17.72 -2.29
CA MET A 60 2.54 -17.11 -3.15
C MET A 60 1.33 -17.99 -3.42
N SER A 61 1.44 -19.31 -3.24
CA SER A 61 0.34 -20.27 -3.37
C SER A 61 -0.52 -20.38 -2.10
N ASP A 62 -0.05 -19.88 -0.96
CA ASP A 62 -0.78 -19.88 0.30
C ASP A 62 -1.50 -18.54 0.50
N ASN A 63 -2.78 -18.54 0.14
CA ASN A 63 -3.64 -17.35 0.26
C ASN A 63 -3.72 -16.80 1.69
N VAL A 64 -3.61 -17.65 2.71
CA VAL A 64 -3.68 -17.21 4.12
C VAL A 64 -2.38 -16.52 4.52
N ALA A 65 -1.24 -17.11 4.17
CA ALA A 65 0.08 -16.49 4.42
C ALA A 65 0.21 -15.16 3.68
N VAL A 66 -0.19 -15.11 2.40
CA VAL A 66 -0.17 -13.88 1.58
C VAL A 66 -1.11 -12.82 2.17
N MET A 67 -2.32 -13.19 2.61
CA MET A 67 -3.24 -12.26 3.24
C MET A 67 -2.67 -11.68 4.54
N ARG A 68 -2.09 -12.52 5.41
CA ARG A 68 -1.43 -12.06 6.65
C ARG A 68 -0.32 -11.07 6.32
N LEU A 69 0.55 -11.41 5.37
CA LEU A 69 1.65 -10.54 4.94
C LEU A 69 1.13 -9.21 4.40
N ARG A 70 0.06 -9.22 3.59
CA ARG A 70 -0.58 -8.00 3.07
C ARG A 70 -1.06 -7.07 4.18
N PHE A 71 -1.75 -7.58 5.20
CA PHE A 71 -2.18 -6.74 6.33
C PHE A 71 -1.01 -6.10 7.06
N ALA A 72 0.09 -6.82 7.24
CA ALA A 72 1.30 -6.25 7.82
C ALA A 72 1.97 -5.21 6.89
N CYS A 73 1.97 -5.45 5.57
CA CYS A 73 2.49 -4.51 4.58
C CYS A 73 1.66 -3.22 4.54
N GLU A 74 0.33 -3.30 4.60
CA GLU A 74 -0.52 -2.12 4.69
C GLU A 74 -0.20 -1.30 5.95
N LYS A 75 -0.03 -1.97 7.10
CA LYS A 75 0.39 -1.33 8.34
C LYS A 75 1.76 -0.67 8.20
N ALA A 76 2.73 -1.37 7.61
CA ALA A 76 4.07 -0.85 7.36
C ALA A 76 4.03 0.38 6.43
N LYS A 77 3.26 0.35 5.34
CA LYS A 77 3.03 1.49 4.44
C LYS A 77 2.50 2.71 5.19
N ARG A 78 1.50 2.51 6.06
CA ARG A 78 0.96 3.59 6.90
C ARG A 78 2.03 4.16 7.84
N THR A 79 2.84 3.31 8.47
CA THR A 79 3.99 3.76 9.28
C THR A 79 5.00 4.55 8.46
N LEU A 80 5.35 4.07 7.26
CA LEU A 80 6.28 4.76 6.35
C LEU A 80 5.77 6.11 5.85
N SER A 81 4.46 6.38 5.94
CA SER A 81 3.90 7.70 5.62
C SER A 81 4.29 8.77 6.65
N THR A 82 4.70 8.38 7.87
CA THR A 82 5.13 9.30 8.94
C THR A 82 6.57 9.08 9.37
N ASP A 83 7.02 7.82 9.43
CA ASP A 83 8.35 7.42 9.88
C ASP A 83 9.26 7.00 8.72
N GLU A 84 10.58 7.01 8.94
CA GLU A 84 11.59 6.65 7.93
C GLU A 84 11.79 5.13 7.79
N VAL A 85 11.33 4.32 8.76
CA VAL A 85 11.53 2.87 8.79
C VAL A 85 10.29 2.18 9.34
N ALA A 86 9.96 1.02 8.79
CA ALA A 86 8.94 0.11 9.31
C ALA A 86 9.46 -1.34 9.35
N SER A 87 8.88 -2.16 10.22
CA SER A 87 9.21 -3.58 10.35
C SER A 87 7.99 -4.46 10.12
N VAL A 88 8.22 -5.59 9.45
CA VAL A 88 7.26 -6.68 9.28
C VAL A 88 7.80 -7.89 10.04
N ASP A 89 7.04 -8.34 11.04
CA ASP A 89 7.46 -9.40 11.97
C ASP A 89 6.34 -10.43 12.15
N PHE A 90 6.69 -11.70 11.99
CA PHE A 90 5.79 -12.85 12.09
C PHE A 90 6.51 -14.03 12.72
N GLU A 91 5.89 -14.58 13.76
CA GLU A 91 6.13 -15.96 14.16
C GLU A 91 5.37 -16.89 13.21
N SER A 92 6.07 -17.87 12.63
CA SER A 92 5.54 -18.86 11.68
C SER A 92 4.64 -18.23 10.60
N LEU A 93 5.27 -17.48 9.68
CA LEU A 93 4.56 -16.86 8.56
C LEU A 93 4.10 -17.94 7.55
N PHE A 94 5.00 -18.82 7.16
CA PHE A 94 4.76 -19.87 6.17
C PHE A 94 5.60 -21.11 6.47
N GLU A 95 4.96 -22.29 6.45
CA GLU A 95 5.60 -23.60 6.71
C GLU A 95 6.48 -23.67 7.98
N GLY A 96 6.09 -22.99 9.05
CA GLY A 96 6.85 -22.99 10.31
C GLY A 96 8.06 -22.06 10.32
N HIS A 97 8.29 -21.29 9.26
CA HIS A 97 9.37 -20.31 9.20
C HIS A 97 8.91 -18.95 9.70
N ASP A 98 9.64 -18.41 10.68
CA ASP A 98 9.48 -17.03 11.13
C ASP A 98 9.91 -16.05 10.04
N PHE A 99 9.36 -14.85 10.04
CA PHE A 99 9.74 -13.82 9.09
C PHE A 99 9.91 -12.49 9.79
N PHE A 100 11.10 -11.91 9.66
CA PHE A 100 11.41 -10.57 10.09
C PHE A 100 12.10 -9.84 8.93
N ALA A 101 11.58 -8.66 8.59
CA ALA A 101 12.17 -7.75 7.64
C ALA A 101 11.96 -6.30 8.09
N GLN A 102 12.90 -5.43 7.77
CA GLN A 102 12.74 -3.98 7.86
C GLN A 102 12.75 -3.38 6.46
N ILE A 103 12.02 -2.28 6.30
CA ILE A 103 11.97 -1.48 5.09
C ILE A 103 12.10 -0.01 5.45
N THR A 104 12.89 0.72 4.68
CA THR A 104 13.02 2.17 4.79
C THR A 104 12.06 2.88 3.85
N ARG A 105 11.73 4.14 4.15
CA ARG A 105 10.91 4.99 3.27
C ARG A 105 11.55 5.18 1.90
N SER A 106 12.88 5.13 1.79
CA SER A 106 13.58 5.25 0.50
C SER A 106 13.52 3.99 -0.37
N GLU A 107 13.26 2.83 0.23
CA GLU A 107 13.08 1.57 -0.50
C GLU A 107 11.63 1.36 -0.97
N PHE A 108 10.68 2.12 -0.38
CA PHE A 108 9.27 2.17 -0.73
C PHE A 108 9.01 3.21 -1.84
#